data_AF-A0A3N5S356-F1
#
_entry.id   AF-A0A3N5S356-F1
#
_cell.length_a   1.000
_cell.length_b   1.000
_cell.length_c   1.000
_cell.angle_alpha   90.00
_cell.angle_beta   90.00
_cell.angle_gamma   90.00
#
_symmetry.space_group_name_H-M   'P 1'
#
loop_
_entity.id
_entity.type
_entity.pdbx_description
1 polymer ?
#
loop_
_entity_poly.entity_id
_entity_poly.type
_entity_poly.pdbx_seq_one_letter_code
_entity_poly.pdbx_strand_id
1 'polypeptide(L)'
;MSYNGFKTNDMFGPKPVEVGKEYDVQITELSRKGDGIARIQRFVIFVKNGKVGQNTKIKIIQVGNRFATAEIVNDSESQSQTETAPANAEANTETSTE
;
A
#
# COMPACT_ATOMS: atom_id res chain seq x y z
N MET A 1 -5.19 44.34 -35.64
CA MET A 1 -4.48 43.11 -36.06
C MET A 1 -3.83 42.47 -34.85
N SER A 2 -4.28 41.24 -34.51
CA SER A 2 -3.43 40.07 -34.24
C SER A 2 -2.29 40.19 -33.22
N TYR A 3 -2.16 39.39 -32.15
CA TYR A 3 -2.91 38.22 -31.68
C TYR A 3 -2.75 38.10 -30.17
N ASN A 4 -3.87 37.78 -29.52
CA ASN A 4 -3.92 37.24 -28.18
C ASN A 4 -3.39 35.78 -28.21
N GLY A 5 -2.07 35.61 -28.08
CA GLY A 5 -1.42 34.31 -27.98
C GLY A 5 -1.41 33.84 -26.52
N PHE A 6 -2.51 33.25 -26.09
CA PHE A 6 -2.65 32.63 -24.77
C PHE A 6 -1.50 31.66 -24.52
N LYS A 7 -0.74 31.95 -23.46
CA LYS A 7 0.30 31.09 -22.91
C LYS A 7 -0.29 29.70 -22.67
N THR A 8 0.39 28.70 -23.20
CA THR A 8 0.16 27.28 -22.94
C THR A 8 0.21 27.06 -21.44
N ASN A 9 -0.96 26.94 -20.82
CA ASN A 9 -1.05 26.50 -19.44
C ASN A 9 -0.78 24.99 -19.44
N ASP A 10 0.51 24.67 -19.33
CA ASP A 10 1.04 23.44 -18.75
C ASP A 10 0.51 23.28 -17.31
N MET A 11 -0.80 23.06 -17.18
CA MET A 11 -1.52 22.76 -15.93
C MET A 11 -1.23 21.35 -15.39
N PHE A 12 -0.20 20.69 -15.92
CA PHE A 12 0.34 19.46 -15.36
C PHE A 12 1.60 19.82 -14.60
N GLY A 13 1.41 20.27 -13.35
CA GLY A 13 2.50 20.37 -12.38
C GLY A 13 3.29 19.05 -12.30
N PRO A 14 4.52 19.08 -11.76
CA PRO A 14 5.41 17.92 -11.71
C PRO A 14 4.66 16.71 -11.15
N LYS A 15 4.73 15.59 -11.89
CA LYS A 15 4.06 14.36 -11.50
C LYS A 15 4.55 13.96 -10.10
N PRO A 16 3.65 13.67 -9.15
CA PRO A 16 4.03 13.39 -7.77
C PRO A 16 4.83 12.09 -7.61
N VAL A 17 4.84 11.23 -8.63
CA VAL A 17 5.56 9.95 -8.65
C VAL A 17 6.30 9.77 -9.98
N GLU A 18 7.49 9.20 -9.90
CA GLU A 18 8.32 8.87 -11.06
C GLU A 18 8.48 7.36 -11.21
N VAL A 19 8.61 6.90 -12.46
CA VAL A 19 8.89 5.50 -12.79
C VAL A 19 10.30 5.14 -12.32
N GLY A 20 10.46 3.95 -11.75
CA GLY A 20 11.73 3.40 -11.29
C GLY A 20 12.16 3.87 -9.90
N LYS A 21 11.42 4.82 -9.29
CA LYS A 21 11.65 5.23 -7.91
C LYS A 21 10.91 4.35 -6.92
N GLU A 22 11.49 4.25 -5.74
CA GLU A 22 10.94 3.53 -4.60
C GLU A 22 10.28 4.51 -3.64
N TYR A 23 9.12 4.13 -3.12
CA TYR A 23 8.36 4.91 -2.15
C TYR A 23 7.80 4.02 -1.06
N ASP A 24 7.83 4.53 0.17
CA ASP A 24 7.12 3.94 1.30
C ASP A 24 5.67 4.40 1.25
N VAL A 25 4.75 3.44 1.07
CA VAL A 25 3.32 3.72 0.99
C VAL A 25 2.54 2.86 1.97
N GLN A 26 1.46 3.43 2.47
CA GLN A 26 0.49 2.69 3.26
C GLN A 26 -0.62 2.18 2.35
N ILE A 27 -0.88 0.88 2.42
CA ILE A 27 -1.98 0.27 1.68
C ILE A 27 -3.25 0.45 2.52
N THR A 28 -4.14 1.32 2.03
CA THR A 28 -5.38 1.65 2.73
C THR A 28 -6.53 0.73 2.35
N GLU A 29 -6.50 0.16 1.15
CA GLU A 29 -7.62 -0.60 0.60
C GLU A 29 -7.14 -1.75 -0.30
N LEU A 30 -8.00 -2.74 -0.53
CA LEU A 30 -7.77 -3.85 -1.47
C LEU A 30 -8.79 -3.76 -2.61
N SER A 31 -8.33 -3.91 -3.85
CA SER A 31 -9.18 -3.99 -5.04
C SER A 31 -9.91 -5.33 -5.09
N ARG A 32 -11.02 -5.41 -5.85
CA ARG A 32 -11.77 -6.67 -6.06
C ARG A 32 -10.94 -7.81 -6.65
N LYS A 33 -9.85 -7.47 -7.33
CA LYS A 33 -8.91 -8.43 -7.93
C LYS A 33 -7.82 -8.93 -6.98
N GLY A 34 -7.70 -8.35 -5.77
CA GLY A 34 -6.62 -8.67 -4.84
C GLY A 34 -5.44 -7.70 -4.88
N ASP A 35 -5.46 -6.68 -5.74
CA ASP A 35 -4.40 -5.66 -5.78
C ASP A 35 -4.53 -4.68 -4.62
N GLY A 36 -3.43 -4.32 -3.96
CA GLY A 36 -3.41 -3.30 -2.92
C GLY A 36 -3.53 -1.90 -3.52
N ILE A 37 -4.30 -1.03 -2.87
CA ILE A 37 -4.50 0.36 -3.26
C ILE A 37 -3.85 1.27 -2.23
N ALA A 38 -2.87 2.04 -2.68
CA ALA A 38 -2.24 3.11 -1.91
C ALA A 38 -2.64 4.48 -2.47
N ARG A 39 -2.75 5.49 -1.60
CA ARG A 39 -3.09 6.87 -1.98
C ARG A 39 -2.02 7.83 -1.45
N ILE A 40 -1.35 8.54 -2.35
CA ILE A 40 -0.41 9.62 -2.00
C ILE A 40 -0.94 10.92 -2.59
N GLN A 41 -1.24 11.93 -1.77
CA GLN A 41 -1.64 13.26 -2.23
C GLN A 41 -2.74 13.25 -3.32
N ARG A 42 -3.75 12.38 -3.17
CA ARG A 42 -4.87 12.15 -4.14
C ARG A 42 -4.49 11.37 -5.41
N PHE A 43 -3.27 10.87 -5.51
CA PHE A 43 -2.80 10.01 -6.57
C PHE A 43 -2.93 8.53 -6.17
N VAL A 44 -3.53 7.72 -7.05
CA VAL A 44 -3.84 6.30 -6.77
C VAL A 44 -2.69 5.43 -7.28
N ILE A 45 -2.19 4.54 -6.43
CA ILE A 45 -1.11 3.61 -6.78
C ILE A 45 -1.61 2.19 -6.57
N PHE A 46 -1.58 1.41 -7.63
CA PHE A 46 -1.89 -0.02 -7.62
C PHE A 46 -0.64 -0.82 -7.30
N VAL A 47 -0.66 -1.53 -6.19
CA VAL A 47 0.45 -2.34 -5.67
C VAL A 47 0.10 -3.82 -5.84
N LYS A 48 0.84 -4.52 -6.69
CA LYS A 48 0.69 -5.99 -6.82
C LYS A 48 1.08 -6.67 -5.51
N ASN A 49 0.30 -7.66 -5.08
CA ASN A 49 0.48 -8.39 -3.81
C ASN A 49 0.39 -7.49 -2.55
N GLY A 50 -0.26 -6.33 -2.65
CA GLY A 50 -0.41 -5.42 -1.53
C GLY A 50 -1.43 -5.91 -0.49
N LYS A 51 -1.03 -5.94 0.79
CA LYS A 51 -1.90 -6.25 1.93
C LYS A 51 -2.40 -4.98 2.62
N VAL A 52 -3.69 -4.94 2.96
CA VAL A 52 -4.31 -3.80 3.65
C VAL A 52 -3.71 -3.63 5.04
N GLY A 53 -3.48 -2.37 5.44
CA GLY A 53 -3.02 -2.02 6.79
C GLY A 53 -1.53 -2.15 7.01
N GLN A 54 -0.76 -2.48 5.97
CA GLN A 54 0.70 -2.55 6.04
C GLN A 54 1.36 -1.39 5.29
N ASN A 55 2.49 -0.94 5.82
CA ASN A 55 3.40 0.01 5.20
C ASN A 55 4.47 -0.81 4.50
N THR A 56 4.52 -0.74 3.17
CA THR A 56 5.53 -1.46 2.39
C THR A 56 6.22 -0.54 1.40
N LYS A 57 7.45 -0.88 1.07
CA LYS A 57 8.22 -0.17 0.06
C LYS A 57 7.87 -0.74 -1.30
N ILE A 58 7.45 0.15 -2.19
CA ILE A 58 7.04 -0.20 -3.54
C ILE A 58 7.95 0.47 -4.56
N LYS A 59 8.15 -0.17 -5.70
CA LYS A 59 8.81 0.40 -6.88
C LYS A 59 7.79 0.68 -7.96
N ILE A 60 7.75 1.91 -8.43
CA ILE A 60 6.84 2.31 -9.50
C ILE A 60 7.34 1.73 -10.82
N ILE A 61 6.56 0.84 -11.44
CA ILE A 61 6.87 0.27 -12.76
C ILE A 61 6.32 1.12 -13.90
N GLN A 62 5.19 1.80 -13.67
CA GLN A 62 4.52 2.60 -14.69
C GLN A 62 3.71 3.72 -14.04
N VAL A 63 3.77 4.93 -14.63
CA VAL A 63 2.96 6.08 -14.21
C VAL A 63 2.02 6.46 -15.36
N GLY A 64 0.72 6.45 -15.08
CA GLY A 64 -0.34 6.95 -15.98
C GLY A 64 -0.79 8.37 -15.64
N ASN A 65 -1.86 8.84 -16.30
CA ASN A 65 -2.37 10.21 -16.13
C ASN A 65 -2.99 10.49 -14.75
N ARG A 66 -3.58 9.47 -14.11
CA ARG A 66 -4.28 9.60 -12.80
C ARG A 66 -3.90 8.52 -11.78
N PHE A 67 -3.09 7.56 -12.19
CA PHE A 67 -2.71 6.42 -11.37
C PHE A 67 -1.31 5.92 -11.73
N ALA A 68 -0.67 5.19 -10.84
CA ALA A 68 0.56 4.44 -11.12
C ALA A 68 0.38 2.96 -10.78
N THR A 69 1.20 2.13 -11.40
CA THR A 69 1.33 0.71 -11.09
C THR A 69 2.71 0.49 -10.49
N ALA A 70 2.74 -0.29 -9.41
CA ALA A 70 3.92 -0.57 -8.65
C ALA A 70 3.96 -2.03 -8.19
N GLU A 71 5.17 -2.51 -7.90
CA GLU A 71 5.43 -3.81 -7.31
C GLU A 71 6.13 -3.63 -5.96
N ILE A 72 5.96 -4.61 -5.06
CA ILE A 72 6.61 -4.59 -3.75
C ILE A 72 8.06 -5.02 -3.94
N VAL A 73 9.01 -4.24 -3.43
CA VAL A 73 10.45 -4.58 -3.48
C VAL A 73 10.96 -5.32 -2.24
N ASN A 74 10.15 -5.36 -1.18
CA ASN A 74 10.42 -6.19 0.01
C ASN A 74 9.52 -7.43 -0.02
N ASP A 75 10.07 -8.54 -0.50
CA ASP A 75 9.36 -9.83 -0.59
C ASP A 75 9.19 -10.52 0.78
N SER A 76 9.46 -9.87 1.91
CA SER A 76 9.52 -10.59 3.18
C SER A 76 9.19 -9.71 4.38
N GLU A 77 8.52 -10.35 5.34
CA GLU A 77 8.34 -9.96 6.74
C GLU A 77 7.14 -9.05 7.05
N SER A 78 5.96 -9.68 7.19
CA SER A 78 5.39 -9.98 8.52
C SER A 78 3.87 -10.12 8.47
N GLN A 79 3.40 -11.34 8.23
CA GLN A 79 2.16 -11.86 8.81
C GLN A 79 2.41 -13.31 9.23
N SER A 80 3.36 -13.47 10.15
CA SER A 80 3.48 -14.65 11.01
C SER A 80 3.58 -14.15 12.44
N GLN A 81 2.42 -13.76 12.97
CA GLN A 81 2.03 -13.68 14.38
C GLN A 81 0.51 -13.65 14.30
N THR A 82 -0.14 -14.79 14.06
CA THR A 82 -0.55 -15.67 15.16
C THR A 82 -0.12 -17.12 14.90
N GLU A 83 0.95 -17.52 15.58
CA GLU A 83 1.22 -18.91 15.91
C GLU A 83 0.14 -19.37 16.90
N THR A 84 -0.71 -20.25 16.42
CA THR A 84 -1.11 -21.53 17.05
C THR A 84 -0.89 -21.65 18.56
N ALA A 85 -1.99 -21.89 19.30
CA ALA A 85 -1.97 -22.67 20.53
C ALA A 85 -1.15 -23.96 20.31
N PRO A 86 -0.26 -24.39 21.23
CA PRO A 86 -0.61 -24.76 22.60
C PRO A 86 0.49 -24.47 23.66
N ALA A 87 0.14 -24.35 24.95
CA ALA A 87 0.79 -25.14 26.01
C ALA A 87 0.32 -24.80 27.44
N ASN A 88 -0.36 -25.77 28.06
CA ASN A 88 -0.16 -26.24 29.44
C ASN A 88 0.13 -25.18 30.52
N ALA A 89 -0.92 -24.65 31.15
CA ALA A 89 -0.85 -24.19 32.54
C ALA A 89 -1.56 -25.24 33.41
N GLU A 90 -0.78 -26.22 33.83
CA GLU A 90 -1.10 -27.17 34.89
C GLU A 90 -0.93 -26.47 36.25
N ALA A 91 -1.74 -26.89 37.23
CA ALA A 91 -1.82 -26.47 38.64
C ALA A 91 -2.53 -25.11 38.88
N ASN A 92 -3.56 -25.01 39.72
CA ASN A 92 -3.81 -25.67 41.00
C ASN A 92 -5.25 -25.45 41.53
N THR A 93 -5.73 -26.41 42.34
CA THR A 93 -6.70 -26.27 43.48
C THR A 93 -8.14 -25.82 43.16
N GLU A 94 -9.25 -26.35 43.70
CA GLU A 94 -9.55 -27.27 44.79
C GLU A 94 -11.04 -27.66 44.68
N THR A 95 -11.32 -28.86 45.19
CA THR A 95 -12.59 -29.42 45.68
C THR A 95 -13.66 -28.40 46.11
N SER A 96 -14.91 -28.59 45.68
CA SER A 96 -16.04 -28.39 46.61
C SER A 96 -17.25 -29.23 46.18
N THR A 97 -17.44 -30.30 46.95
CA THR A 97 -18.69 -31.04 47.12
C THR A 97 -19.63 -30.18 47.96
N GLU A 98 -20.87 -30.00 47.52
CA GLU A 98 -22.08 -30.22 48.34
C GLU A 98 -23.30 -30.42 47.42
#